data_AF-A0A950MEW1-F1
#
_entry.id   AF-A0A950MEW1-F1
#
_cell.length_a   1.000
_cell.length_b   1.000
_cell.length_c   1.000
_cell.angle_alpha   90.00
_cell.angle_beta   90.00
_cell.angle_gamma   90.00
#
_symmetry.space_group_name_H-M   'P 1'
#
loop_
_entity.id
_entity.type
_entity.pdbx_description
1 polymer ?
#
loop_
_entity_poly.entity_id
_entity_poly.type
_entity_poly.pdbx_seq_one_letter_code
_entity_poly.pdbx_strand_id
1 'polypeptide(L)'
;MQIEERMVERTLHPLGLNMIPGGFAGMRFLHKLGYLSRERTTIDDRDFAAAKFLLARGREAKAAPWVSENWSKDAFYEQVIFKRSNTLNREQVISIRKYGNDWGFAAELIANLVGANIRQVRDVLSGKYYSRVK
;
A
#
# COMPACT_ATOMS: atom_id res chain seq x y z
N MET A 1 20.62 -11.99 -30.71
CA MET A 1 21.09 -11.28 -29.50
C MET A 1 20.68 -9.81 -29.45
N GLN A 2 20.90 -8.97 -30.48
CA GLN A 2 20.56 -7.53 -30.43
C GLN A 2 19.05 -7.20 -30.35
N ILE A 3 18.18 -8.04 -30.91
CA ILE A 3 16.72 -7.80 -30.91
C ILE A 3 16.13 -8.02 -29.52
N GLU A 4 16.53 -9.10 -28.84
CA GLU A 4 16.07 -9.43 -27.49
C GLU A 4 16.50 -8.35 -26.48
N GLU A 5 17.74 -7.85 -26.57
CA GLU A 5 18.22 -6.78 -25.70
C GLU A 5 17.43 -5.47 -25.87
N ARG A 6 17.06 -5.09 -27.10
CA ARG A 6 16.21 -3.91 -27.35
C ARG A 6 14.79 -4.05 -26.79
N MET A 7 14.27 -5.28 -26.69
CA MET A 7 12.96 -5.52 -26.07
C MET A 7 13.01 -5.39 -24.55
N VAL A 8 14.11 -5.85 -23.93
CA VAL A 8 14.31 -5.74 -22.47
C VAL A 8 14.44 -4.27 -22.04
N GLU A 9 15.10 -3.42 -22.82
CA GLU A 9 15.22 -1.99 -22.50
C GLU A 9 13.85 -1.29 -22.36
N ARG A 10 12.82 -1.76 -23.05
CA ARG A 10 11.46 -1.20 -22.99
C ARG A 10 10.67 -1.65 -21.75
N THR A 11 11.12 -2.68 -21.05
CA THR A 11 10.42 -3.26 -19.89
C THR A 11 11.09 -2.93 -18.55
N LEU A 12 12.08 -2.04 -18.56
CA LEU A 12 12.78 -1.59 -17.36
C LEU A 12 12.12 -0.37 -16.71
N HIS A 13 12.28 -0.25 -15.40
CA HIS A 13 11.81 0.91 -14.63
C HIS A 13 12.32 2.24 -15.25
N PRO A 14 11.47 3.28 -15.39
CA PRO A 14 10.14 3.43 -14.76
C PRO A 14 8.97 2.85 -15.56
N LEU A 15 9.20 2.31 -16.75
CA LEU A 15 8.14 1.87 -17.66
C LEU A 15 7.79 0.38 -17.54
N GLY A 16 8.51 -0.39 -16.73
CA GLY A 16 8.20 -1.80 -16.48
C GLY A 16 8.61 -2.33 -15.11
N LEU A 17 8.89 -3.62 -15.01
CA LEU A 17 8.99 -4.34 -13.73
C LEU A 17 10.21 -3.88 -12.91
N ASN A 18 10.08 -3.89 -11.57
CA ASN A 18 11.17 -3.64 -10.62
C ASN A 18 12.16 -4.84 -10.56
N MET A 19 12.72 -5.24 -11.70
CA MET A 19 13.63 -6.37 -11.82
C MET A 19 14.99 -5.95 -12.38
N ILE A 20 16.02 -6.75 -12.09
CA ILE A 20 17.32 -6.65 -12.78
C ILE A 20 17.13 -7.32 -14.15
N PRO A 21 17.45 -6.64 -15.27
CA PRO A 21 17.35 -7.24 -16.59
C PRO A 21 18.27 -8.47 -16.74
N GLY A 22 17.88 -9.42 -17.58
CA GLY A 22 18.75 -10.54 -17.96
C GLY A 22 19.85 -10.14 -18.95
N GLY A 23 20.73 -11.09 -19.26
CA GLY A 23 21.73 -10.95 -20.33
C GLY A 23 22.70 -9.78 -20.14
N PHE A 24 23.11 -9.16 -21.25
CA PHE A 24 24.04 -8.03 -21.23
C PHE A 24 23.43 -6.75 -20.65
N ALA A 25 22.12 -6.53 -20.84
CA ALA A 25 21.41 -5.40 -20.24
C ALA A 25 21.53 -5.44 -18.70
N GLY A 26 21.44 -6.63 -18.10
CA GLY A 26 21.70 -6.86 -16.68
C GLY A 26 23.11 -6.48 -16.25
N MET A 27 24.12 -6.91 -17.00
CA MET A 27 25.51 -6.60 -16.70
C MET A 27 25.80 -5.09 -16.82
N ARG A 28 25.30 -4.43 -17.87
CA ARG A 28 25.41 -2.97 -18.02
C ARG A 28 24.70 -2.23 -16.89
N PHE A 29 23.53 -2.70 -16.48
CA PHE A 29 22.78 -2.14 -15.36
C PHE A 29 23.57 -2.24 -14.05
N LEU A 30 24.13 -3.41 -13.73
CA LEU A 30 24.94 -3.63 -12.53
C LEU A 30 26.27 -2.85 -12.57
N HIS A 31 26.90 -2.74 -13.72
CA HIS A 31 28.09 -1.90 -13.94
C HIS A 31 27.78 -0.42 -13.69
N LYS A 32 26.68 0.10 -14.24
CA LYS A 32 26.23 1.49 -14.01
C LYS A 32 25.98 1.78 -12.53
N LEU A 33 25.58 0.78 -11.77
CA LEU A 33 25.38 0.88 -10.31
C LEU A 33 26.65 0.62 -9.49
N GLY A 34 27.80 0.34 -10.13
CA GLY A 34 29.08 0.11 -9.47
C GLY A 34 29.24 -1.28 -8.85
N TYR A 35 28.35 -2.25 -9.14
CA TYR A 35 28.45 -3.61 -8.63
C TYR A 35 29.36 -4.50 -9.49
N LEU A 36 29.67 -4.09 -10.72
CA LEU A 36 30.62 -4.72 -11.62
C LEU A 36 31.69 -3.72 -12.04
N SER A 37 32.92 -4.17 -12.27
CA SER A 37 34.03 -3.31 -12.71
C SER A 37 34.08 -3.12 -14.24
N ARG A 38 33.37 -3.97 -15.00
CA ARG A 38 33.30 -3.94 -16.47
C ARG A 38 31.87 -4.25 -16.93
N GLU A 39 31.50 -3.79 -18.13
CA GLU A 39 30.17 -4.03 -18.71
C GLU A 39 29.93 -5.49 -19.14
N ARG A 40 30.99 -6.22 -19.50
CA ARG A 40 30.92 -7.66 -19.77
C ARG A 40 31.79 -8.39 -18.77
N THR A 41 31.20 -9.36 -18.10
CA THR A 41 31.84 -10.21 -17.10
C THR A 41 31.30 -11.63 -17.19
N THR A 42 31.82 -12.54 -16.37
CA THR A 42 31.32 -13.92 -16.30
C THR A 42 29.90 -13.98 -15.73
N ILE A 43 29.19 -15.08 -16.02
CA ILE A 43 27.83 -15.27 -15.49
C ILE A 43 27.86 -15.31 -13.95
N ASP A 44 28.88 -15.93 -13.36
CA ASP A 44 29.05 -16.03 -11.91
C ASP A 44 29.25 -14.65 -11.26
N ASP A 45 30.06 -13.78 -11.86
CA ASP A 45 30.25 -12.41 -11.37
C ASP A 45 28.96 -11.60 -11.44
N ARG A 46 28.17 -11.79 -12.51
CA ARG A 46 26.87 -11.14 -12.66
C ARG A 46 25.92 -11.58 -11.55
N ASP A 47 25.84 -12.88 -11.29
CA ASP A 47 24.92 -13.44 -10.30
C ASP A 47 25.33 -13.04 -8.87
N PHE A 48 26.63 -13.00 -8.59
CA PHE A 48 27.18 -12.46 -7.35
C PHE A 48 26.85 -10.96 -7.18
N ALA A 49 27.06 -10.16 -8.23
CA ALA A 49 26.73 -8.73 -8.21
C ALA A 49 25.24 -8.46 -8.06
N ALA A 50 24.37 -9.27 -8.69
CA ALA A 50 22.92 -9.20 -8.57
C ALA A 50 22.48 -9.52 -7.13
N ALA A 51 23.01 -10.59 -6.54
CA ALA A 51 22.75 -10.94 -5.14
C ALA A 51 23.18 -9.81 -4.19
N LYS A 52 24.38 -9.26 -4.39
CA LYS A 52 24.89 -8.12 -3.62
C LYS A 52 23.99 -6.88 -3.74
N PHE A 53 23.52 -6.56 -4.95
CA PHE A 53 22.58 -5.45 -5.17
C PHE A 53 21.25 -5.67 -4.44
N LEU A 54 20.69 -6.88 -4.50
CA LEU A 54 19.42 -7.19 -3.82
C LEU A 54 19.55 -7.13 -2.29
N LEU A 55 20.68 -7.59 -1.74
CA LEU A 55 20.95 -7.56 -0.29
C LEU A 55 21.26 -6.14 0.21
N ALA A 56 22.05 -5.37 -0.54
CA ALA A 56 22.37 -3.98 -0.19
C ALA A 56 21.13 -3.07 -0.21
N ARG A 57 20.17 -3.38 -1.09
CA ARG A 57 18.88 -2.68 -1.17
C ARG A 57 17.84 -3.29 -0.23
N GLY A 58 18.29 -3.88 0.88
CA GLY A 58 17.47 -4.46 1.93
C GLY A 58 16.44 -3.46 2.41
N ARG A 59 15.21 -3.54 1.86
CA ARG A 59 13.96 -2.88 2.26
C ARG A 59 14.12 -1.64 3.14
N GLU A 60 14.93 -0.66 2.74
CA GLU A 60 14.73 0.70 3.20
C GLU A 60 13.44 1.12 2.54
N ALA A 61 12.33 0.85 3.22
CA ALA A 61 11.05 1.41 2.88
C ALA A 61 11.32 2.90 2.74
N LYS A 62 11.25 3.42 1.50
CA LYS A 62 11.26 4.86 1.31
C LYS A 62 10.18 5.37 2.23
N ALA A 63 10.59 6.04 3.30
CA ALA A 63 9.64 6.64 4.20
C ALA A 63 8.78 7.52 3.31
N ALA A 64 7.48 7.35 3.41
CA ALA A 64 6.52 8.22 2.77
C ALA A 64 5.90 9.10 3.86
N PRO A 65 6.63 10.09 4.43
CA PRO A 65 6.12 10.92 5.53
C PRO A 65 4.75 11.51 5.22
N TRP A 66 4.52 11.90 3.96
CA TRP A 66 3.24 12.46 3.49
C TRP A 66 2.07 11.49 3.67
N VAL A 67 2.30 10.16 3.65
CA VAL A 67 1.24 9.18 3.93
C VAL A 67 0.83 9.30 5.38
N SER A 68 1.78 9.26 6.30
CA SER A 68 1.51 9.40 7.74
C SER A 68 0.85 10.76 8.05
N GLU A 69 1.38 11.83 7.48
CA GLU A 69 0.86 13.20 7.65
C GLU A 69 -0.56 13.38 7.09
N ASN A 70 -0.89 12.73 5.97
CA ASN A 70 -2.25 12.76 5.45
C ASN A 70 -3.19 11.94 6.34
N TRP A 71 -2.78 10.75 6.78
CA TRP A 71 -3.60 9.92 7.67
C TRP A 71 -3.77 10.53 9.07
N SER A 72 -2.95 11.49 9.51
CA SER A 72 -3.19 12.21 10.76
C SER A 72 -4.29 13.27 10.64
N LYS A 73 -4.67 13.69 9.43
CA LYS A 73 -5.72 14.70 9.20
C LYS A 73 -7.10 14.04 9.14
N ASP A 74 -8.02 14.43 10.00
CA ASP A 74 -9.37 13.84 10.05
C ASP A 74 -10.14 14.03 8.74
N ALA A 75 -10.01 15.19 8.09
CA ALA A 75 -10.63 15.45 6.79
C ALA A 75 -10.19 14.42 5.71
N PHE A 76 -8.91 14.05 5.70
CA PHE A 76 -8.40 13.04 4.77
C PHE A 76 -8.88 11.64 5.14
N TYR A 77 -8.88 11.30 6.43
CA TYR A 77 -9.45 10.03 6.93
C TYR A 77 -10.91 9.87 6.51
N GLU A 78 -11.76 10.87 6.78
CA GLU A 78 -13.19 10.83 6.45
C GLU A 78 -13.40 10.70 4.93
N GLN A 79 -12.65 11.47 4.13
CA GLN A 79 -12.75 11.41 2.68
C GLN A 79 -12.39 10.02 2.12
N VAL A 80 -11.36 9.37 2.66
CA VAL A 80 -10.89 8.07 2.17
C VAL A 80 -11.77 6.92 2.66
N ILE A 81 -12.19 6.96 3.92
CA ILE A 81 -12.97 5.89 4.54
C ILE A 81 -14.40 5.90 4.00
N PHE A 82 -15.10 7.03 4.06
CA PHE A 82 -16.53 7.10 3.72
C PHE A 82 -16.85 7.03 2.22
N LYS A 83 -15.84 7.13 1.35
CA LYS A 83 -16.02 6.90 -0.09
C LYS A 83 -16.21 5.43 -0.46
N ARG A 84 -15.92 4.50 0.44
CA ARG A 84 -16.02 3.06 0.15
C ARG A 84 -17.46 2.59 0.27
N SER A 85 -17.95 1.90 -0.74
CA SER A 85 -19.33 1.40 -0.80
C SER A 85 -19.71 0.45 0.33
N ASN A 86 -18.73 -0.21 0.96
CA ASN A 86 -18.92 -1.16 2.05
C ASN A 86 -18.68 -0.56 3.45
N THR A 87 -18.60 0.76 3.56
CA THR A 87 -18.43 1.46 4.84
C THR A 87 -19.67 2.27 5.21
N LEU A 88 -19.91 2.40 6.51
CA LEU A 88 -20.89 3.35 7.03
C LEU A 88 -20.44 4.78 6.74
N ASN A 89 -21.38 5.66 6.42
CA ASN A 89 -21.10 7.09 6.30
C ASN A 89 -21.00 7.75 7.70
N ARG A 90 -20.57 9.02 7.73
CA ARG A 90 -20.35 9.78 8.98
C ARG A 90 -21.61 9.88 9.84
N GLU A 91 -22.75 10.20 9.22
CA GLU A 91 -24.03 10.39 9.90
C GLU A 91 -24.54 9.08 10.50
N GLN A 92 -24.34 7.96 9.80
CA GLN A 92 -24.67 6.63 10.31
C GLN A 92 -23.83 6.29 11.55
N VAL A 93 -22.52 6.56 11.53
CA VAL A 93 -21.64 6.31 12.70
C VAL A 93 -22.08 7.15 13.91
N ILE A 94 -22.35 8.44 13.71
CA ILE A 94 -22.82 9.34 14.77
C ILE A 94 -24.17 8.86 15.32
N SER A 95 -25.11 8.50 14.43
CA SER A 95 -26.43 8.02 14.81
C SER A 95 -26.37 6.72 15.62
N ILE A 96 -25.54 5.76 15.20
CA ILE A 96 -25.32 4.51 15.94
C ILE A 96 -24.85 4.80 17.37
N ARG A 97 -23.87 5.68 17.53
CA ARG A 97 -23.34 6.03 18.86
C ARG A 97 -24.36 6.74 19.71
N LYS A 98 -25.10 7.70 19.15
CA LYS A 98 -26.19 8.37 19.85
C LYS A 98 -27.24 7.36 20.34
N TYR A 99 -27.71 6.48 19.45
CA TYR A 99 -28.74 5.51 19.79
C TYR A 99 -28.25 4.46 20.81
N GLY A 100 -27.01 4.01 20.71
CA GLY A 100 -26.46 3.01 21.62
C GLY A 100 -26.00 3.58 22.96
N ASN A 101 -25.20 4.65 22.95
CA ASN A 101 -24.57 5.19 24.16
C ASN A 101 -25.50 6.11 24.94
N ASP A 102 -26.25 6.98 24.27
CA ASP A 102 -27.09 7.97 24.96
C ASP A 102 -28.47 7.39 25.28
N TRP A 103 -29.03 6.58 24.38
CA TRP A 103 -30.40 6.07 24.49
C TRP A 103 -30.50 4.58 24.86
N GLY A 104 -29.38 3.84 24.87
CA GLY A 104 -29.34 2.45 25.31
C GLY A 104 -30.08 1.47 24.40
N PHE A 105 -30.26 1.78 23.11
CA PHE A 105 -30.98 0.91 22.19
C PHE A 105 -30.18 -0.36 21.85
N ALA A 106 -30.91 -1.46 21.64
CA ALA A 106 -30.32 -2.72 21.19
C ALA A 106 -29.76 -2.60 19.76
N ALA A 107 -28.69 -3.35 19.48
CA ALA A 107 -27.99 -3.28 18.20
C ALA A 107 -28.87 -3.64 17.00
N GLU A 108 -29.82 -4.55 17.20
CA GLU A 108 -30.81 -5.00 16.21
C GLU A 108 -31.73 -3.83 15.79
N LEU A 109 -32.21 -3.05 16.77
CA LEU A 109 -33.06 -1.89 16.52
C LEU A 109 -32.28 -0.78 15.80
N ILE A 110 -31.05 -0.52 16.25
CA ILE A 110 -30.17 0.48 15.63
C ILE A 110 -29.87 0.12 14.17
N ALA A 111 -29.58 -1.16 13.89
CA ALA A 111 -29.31 -1.65 12.53
C ALA A 111 -30.48 -1.34 11.58
N ASN A 112 -31.70 -1.58 12.04
CA ASN A 112 -32.92 -1.28 11.28
C ASN A 112 -33.14 0.23 11.07
N LEU A 113 -32.92 1.05 12.10
CA LEU A 113 -33.10 2.51 12.01
C LEU A 113 -32.08 3.19 11.10
N VAL A 114 -30.83 2.71 11.11
CA VAL A 114 -29.70 3.33 10.40
C VAL A 114 -29.51 2.73 8.99
N GLY A 115 -30.14 1.58 8.71
CA GLY A 115 -29.94 0.84 7.46
C GLY A 115 -28.53 0.24 7.38
N ALA A 116 -28.04 -0.30 8.49
CA ALA A 116 -26.68 -0.84 8.63
C ALA A 116 -26.70 -2.33 8.97
N ASN A 117 -25.61 -3.05 8.70
CA ASN A 117 -25.48 -4.42 9.17
C ASN A 117 -25.29 -4.43 10.70
N ILE A 118 -25.98 -5.32 11.41
CA ILE A 118 -25.87 -5.48 12.86
C ILE A 118 -24.44 -5.67 13.35
N ARG A 119 -23.59 -6.37 12.57
CA ARG A 119 -22.17 -6.51 12.89
C ARG A 119 -21.45 -5.17 12.88
N GLN A 120 -21.72 -4.32 11.89
CA GLN A 120 -21.13 -2.98 11.81
C GLN A 120 -21.58 -2.12 13.00
N VAL A 121 -22.85 -2.22 13.40
CA VAL A 121 -23.37 -1.53 14.60
C VAL A 121 -22.60 -1.96 15.85
N ARG A 122 -22.45 -3.27 16.08
CA ARG A 122 -21.69 -3.80 17.23
C ARG A 122 -20.21 -3.37 17.18
N ASP A 123 -19.59 -3.37 16.01
CA ASP A 123 -18.20 -2.94 15.86
C ASP A 123 -18.02 -1.42 16.10
N VAL A 124 -19.02 -0.59 15.77
CA VAL A 124 -19.03 0.85 16.08
C VAL A 124 -19.21 1.08 17.59
N LEU A 125 -20.18 0.42 18.22
CA LEU A 125 -20.48 0.58 19.65
C LEU A 125 -19.35 0.06 20.55
N SER A 126 -18.65 -1.00 20.13
CA SER A 126 -17.45 -1.49 20.83
C SER A 126 -16.21 -0.59 20.66
N GLY A 127 -16.28 0.44 19.82
CA GLY A 127 -15.15 1.33 19.52
C GLY A 127 -14.05 0.70 18.66
N LYS A 128 -14.27 -0.50 18.12
CA LYS A 128 -13.31 -1.21 17.27
C LYS A 128 -13.02 -0.48 15.96
N TYR A 129 -14.04 0.13 15.36
CA TYR A 129 -13.92 0.92 14.14
C TYR A 129 -14.39 2.36 14.35
N TYR A 130 -13.98 3.24 13.41
CA TYR A 130 -14.37 4.65 13.38
C TYR A 130 -14.00 5.46 14.63
N SER A 131 -12.97 5.06 15.37
CA SER A 131 -12.54 5.70 16.62
C SER A 131 -12.22 7.20 16.50
N ARG A 132 -11.94 7.68 15.29
CA ARG A 132 -11.64 9.10 15.00
C ARG A 132 -12.86 9.96 14.76
N VAL A 133 -13.97 9.38 14.33
CA VAL A 133 -15.27 10.07 14.34
C VAL A 133 -15.61 10.25 15.81
N LYS A 134 -16.14 11.40 16.23
CA LYS A 134 -16.63 11.62 17.60
C LYS A 134 -18.15 11.66 17.57
#